data_AF-A0A9P9D6M2-F1
#
_entry.id   AF-A0A9P9D6M2-F1
#
_cell.length_a   1.000
_cell.length_b   1.000
_cell.length_c   1.000
_cell.angle_alpha   90.00
_cell.angle_beta   90.00
_cell.angle_gamma   90.00
#
_symmetry.space_group_name_H-M   'P 1'
#
loop_
_entity.id
_entity.type
_entity.pdbx_description
1 polymer ?
#
loop_
_entity_poly.entity_id
_entity_poly.type
_entity_poly.pdbx_seq_one_letter_code
_entity_poly.pdbx_strand_id
1 'polypeptide(L)'
;MDMLLLHYEEQQKIYQSDEHSDERMVRAIDMGWFILSKYYRLTDEVPVYAAALLLDPRKRIAYIKQNWPKEWHEDTTMRDHLTNNPT
;
A
#
# COMPACT_ATOMS: atom_id res chain seq x y z
N MET A 1 3.04 -3.44 -4.28
CA MET A 1 1.62 -3.79 -4.15
C MET A 1 0.79 -2.51 -4.24
N ASP A 2 0.96 -1.52 -3.34
CA ASP A 2 0.11 -0.31 -3.35
C ASP A 2 0.20 0.55 -4.63
N MET A 3 1.37 0.54 -5.29
CA MET A 3 1.55 1.17 -6.61
C MET A 3 0.61 0.58 -7.68
N LEU A 4 0.33 -0.73 -7.63
CA LEU A 4 -0.57 -1.39 -8.57
C LEU A 4 -2.02 -1.00 -8.29
N LEU A 5 -2.41 -0.89 -7.02
CA LEU A 5 -3.73 -0.38 -6.61
C LEU A 5 -3.94 1.05 -7.12
N LEU A 6 -2.99 1.95 -6.83
CA LEU A 6 -3.03 3.34 -7.28
C LEU A 6 -3.16 3.43 -8.81
N HIS A 7 -2.38 2.62 -9.53
CA HIS A 7 -2.45 2.58 -10.99
C HIS A 7 -3.82 2.12 -11.49
N TYR A 8 -4.39 1.04 -10.92
CA TYR A 8 -5.71 0.55 -11.31
C TYR A 8 -6.82 1.56 -11.01
N GLU A 9 -6.77 2.25 -9.87
CA GLU A 9 -7.75 3.32 -9.53
C GLU A 9 -7.68 4.48 -10.52
N GLU A 10 -6.48 4.86 -10.96
CA GLU A 10 -6.28 5.92 -11.94
C GLU A 10 -6.81 5.50 -13.32
N GLN A 11 -6.50 4.28 -13.76
CA GLN A 11 -7.02 3.75 -15.04
C GLN A 11 -8.55 3.60 -15.01
N GLN A 12 -9.12 3.15 -13.89
CA GLN A 12 -10.57 3.03 -13.75
C GLN A 12 -11.28 4.38 -13.96
N LYS A 13 -10.74 5.47 -13.40
CA LYS A 13 -11.28 6.83 -13.59
C LYS A 13 -11.20 7.29 -15.04
N ILE A 14 -10.12 6.95 -15.74
CA ILE A 14 -9.91 7.33 -17.14
C ILE A 14 -10.90 6.59 -18.06
N TYR A 15 -11.00 5.27 -17.92
CA TYR A 15 -11.81 4.44 -18.83
C TYR A 15 -13.30 4.38 -18.49
N GLN A 16 -13.71 4.84 -17.29
CA GLN A 16 -15.12 5.07 -16.96
C GLN A 16 -15.63 6.44 -17.45
N SER A 17 -14.74 7.33 -17.87
CA SER A 17 -15.15 8.59 -18.50
C SER A 17 -15.65 8.34 -19.92
N ASP A 18 -16.77 8.97 -20.29
CA ASP A 18 -17.47 8.76 -21.57
C ASP A 18 -16.60 9.12 -22.79
N GLU A 19 -15.54 9.92 -22.58
CA GLU A 19 -14.62 10.40 -23.61
C GLU A 19 -13.60 9.33 -24.07
N HIS A 20 -13.34 8.29 -23.27
CA HIS A 20 -12.36 7.24 -23.55
C HIS A 20 -12.89 5.82 -23.25
N SER A 21 -14.22 5.64 -23.24
CA SER A 21 -14.86 4.38 -22.87
C SER A 21 -14.53 3.26 -23.87
N ASP A 22 -13.71 2.31 -23.42
CA ASP A 22 -13.46 1.03 -24.09
C ASP A 22 -13.94 -0.11 -23.17
N GLU A 23 -15.06 -0.73 -23.51
CA GLU A 23 -15.67 -1.82 -22.75
C GLU A 23 -14.70 -2.99 -22.50
N ARG A 24 -13.76 -3.25 -23.43
CA ARG A 24 -12.77 -4.32 -23.25
C ARG A 24 -11.77 -3.95 -22.17
N MET A 25 -11.36 -2.69 -22.14
CA MET A 25 -10.43 -2.17 -21.12
C MET A 25 -11.11 -2.12 -19.75
N VAL A 26 -12.36 -1.64 -19.69
CA VAL A 26 -13.15 -1.64 -18.44
C VAL A 26 -13.26 -3.06 -17.88
N ARG A 27 -13.61 -4.05 -18.72
CA ARG A 27 -13.71 -5.45 -18.27
C ARG A 27 -12.36 -6.03 -17.83
N ALA A 28 -11.27 -5.66 -18.49
CA ALA A 28 -9.92 -6.09 -18.09
C ALA A 28 -9.52 -5.48 -16.73
N ILE A 29 -9.84 -4.20 -16.50
CA ILE A 29 -9.60 -3.50 -15.24
C ILE A 29 -10.41 -4.15 -14.11
N ASP A 30 -11.70 -4.43 -14.32
CA ASP A 30 -12.56 -5.09 -13.32
C ASP A 30 -12.04 -6.48 -12.95
N MET A 31 -11.62 -7.27 -13.94
CA MET A 31 -11.03 -8.60 -13.70
C MET A 31 -9.70 -8.51 -12.95
N GLY A 32 -8.84 -7.54 -13.30
CA GLY A 32 -7.60 -7.28 -12.58
C GLY A 32 -7.85 -6.87 -11.13
N TRP A 33 -8.84 -6.00 -10.90
CA TRP A 33 -9.26 -5.56 -9.57
C TRP A 33 -9.79 -6.72 -8.71
N PHE A 34 -10.57 -7.64 -9.29
CA PHE A 34 -11.08 -8.82 -8.60
C PHE A 34 -9.94 -9.73 -8.10
N ILE A 35 -8.95 -10.00 -8.97
CA ILE A 35 -7.80 -10.84 -8.62
C ILE A 35 -6.93 -10.13 -7.57
N LEU A 36 -6.67 -8.84 -7.74
CA LEU A 36 -5.93 -8.03 -6.77
C LEU A 36 -6.61 -8.09 -5.40
N SER A 37 -7.92 -7.83 -5.35
CA SER A 37 -8.71 -7.88 -4.11
C SER A 37 -8.61 -9.24 -3.41
N LYS A 38 -8.61 -10.35 -4.17
CA LYS A 38 -8.45 -11.70 -3.62
C LYS A 38 -7.09 -11.88 -2.94
N TYR A 39 -5.99 -11.51 -3.62
CA TYR A 39 -4.65 -11.70 -3.07
C TYR A 39 -4.32 -10.69 -1.97
N TYR A 40 -4.88 -9.48 -2.02
CA TYR A 40 -4.75 -8.49 -0.96
C TYR A 40 -5.40 -8.95 0.35
N ARG A 41 -6.61 -9.51 0.27
CA ARG A 41 -7.27 -10.09 1.45
C ARG A 41 -6.45 -11.22 2.06
N LEU A 42 -5.86 -12.07 1.22
CA LEU A 42 -4.97 -13.14 1.68
C LEU A 42 -3.67 -12.59 2.28
N THR A 43 -3.14 -11.46 1.80
CA THR A 43 -1.92 -10.86 2.40
C THR A 43 -2.18 -10.22 3.76
N ASP A 44 -3.39 -9.72 4.03
CA ASP A 44 -3.77 -9.26 5.38
C ASP A 44 -3.90 -10.44 6.37
N GLU A 45 -4.21 -11.64 5.86
CA GLU A 45 -4.27 -12.86 6.67
C GLU A 45 -2.88 -13.46 6.96
N VAL A 46 -1.82 -13.02 6.26
CA VAL A 46 -0.47 -13.58 6.39
C VAL A 46 0.50 -12.55 6.99
N PRO A 47 1.09 -12.81 8.18
CA PRO A 47 1.96 -11.84 8.88
C PRO A 47 3.24 -11.49 8.11
N VAL A 48 3.59 -12.25 7.07
CA VAL A 48 4.76 -12.02 6.21
C VAL A 48 4.70 -10.65 5.53
N TYR A 49 3.53 -10.18 5.11
CA TYR A 49 3.40 -8.87 4.46
C TYR A 49 3.68 -7.72 5.45
N ALA A 50 3.10 -7.80 6.65
CA ALA A 50 3.36 -6.85 7.74
C ALA A 50 4.85 -6.87 8.14
N ALA A 51 5.47 -8.05 8.23
CA ALA A 51 6.89 -8.18 8.53
C ALA A 51 7.76 -7.52 7.45
N ALA A 52 7.44 -7.69 6.16
CA ALA A 52 8.17 -7.04 5.07
C ALA A 52 8.08 -5.51 5.14
N LEU A 53 6.93 -4.94 5.51
CA LEU A 53 6.76 -3.50 5.70
C LEU A 53 7.51 -2.97 6.92
N LEU A 54 7.61 -3.75 7.99
CA LEU A 54 8.41 -3.42 9.17
C LEU A 54 9.92 -3.50 8.90
N LEU A 55 10.35 -4.41 8.03
CA LEU A 55 11.74 -4.57 7.62
C LEU A 55 12.22 -3.47 6.66
N ASP A 56 11.33 -2.86 5.87
CA ASP A 56 11.65 -1.72 5.01
C ASP A 56 11.69 -0.42 5.84
N PRO A 57 12.87 0.21 6.08
CA PRO A 57 12.99 1.40 6.92
C PRO A 57 12.19 2.59 6.40
N ARG A 58 11.94 2.65 5.09
CA ARG A 58 11.19 3.76 4.46
C ARG A 58 9.70 3.65 4.73
N LYS A 59 9.19 2.45 4.97
CA LYS A 59 7.76 2.16 5.13
C LYS A 59 7.37 1.83 6.56
N ARG A 60 8.32 1.37 7.38
CA ARG A 60 8.13 1.01 8.79
C ARG A 60 7.31 2.03 9.57
N ILE A 61 7.75 3.30 9.59
CA ILE A 61 7.13 4.35 10.40
C ILE A 61 5.72 4.68 9.91
N ALA A 62 5.52 4.74 8.58
CA ALA A 62 4.21 4.99 7.99
C ALA A 62 3.23 3.86 8.32
N TYR A 63 3.68 2.60 8.21
CA TYR A 63 2.87 1.43 8.50
C TYR A 63 2.47 1.36 9.99
N ILE A 64 3.42 1.59 10.91
CA ILE A 64 3.15 1.63 12.36
C ILE A 64 2.11 2.72 12.66
N LYS A 65 2.31 3.94 12.16
CA LYS A 65 1.39 5.07 12.36
C LYS A 65 -0.04 4.82 11.87
N GLN A 66 -0.18 4.06 10.78
CA GLN A 66 -1.46 3.78 10.17
C GLN A 66 -2.21 2.62 10.84
N ASN A 67 -1.50 1.60 11.30
CA ASN A 67 -2.12 0.34 11.76
C ASN A 67 -2.11 0.17 13.28
N TRP A 68 -1.28 0.88 14.04
CA TRP A 68 -1.14 0.70 15.49
C TRP A 68 -1.71 1.87 16.31
N PRO A 69 -2.19 1.60 17.55
CA PRO A 69 -2.72 2.63 18.44
C PRO A 69 -1.73 3.76 18.70
N LYS A 70 -2.26 4.96 18.96
CA LYS A 70 -1.41 6.16 19.10
C LYS A 70 -0.40 6.08 20.25
N GLU A 71 -0.79 5.38 21.29
CA GLU A 71 -0.01 5.13 22.51
C GLU A 71 1.25 4.29 22.25
N TRP A 72 1.34 3.59 21.11
CA TRP A 72 2.44 2.69 20.80
C TRP A 72 3.49 3.33 19.87
N HIS A 73 3.29 4.59 19.46
CA HIS A 73 4.22 5.29 18.57
C HIS A 73 5.48 5.82 19.28
N GLU A 74 5.45 5.93 20.61
CA GLU A 74 6.46 6.64 21.42
C GLU A 74 7.86 6.01 21.34
N ASP A 75 7.97 4.72 21.02
CA ASP A 75 9.25 3.99 20.94
C ASP A 75 9.94 4.08 19.57
N THR A 76 9.25 4.62 18.55
CA THR A 76 9.74 4.56 17.15
C THR A 76 10.72 5.68 16.82
N THR A 77 10.67 6.80 17.54
CA THR A 77 11.49 8.00 17.31
C THR A 77 12.86 7.95 17.97
N MET A 78 13.05 7.17 19.05
CA MET A 78 14.33 7.18 19.80
C MET A 78 15.54 6.58 19.06
N ARG A 79 15.34 5.77 18.00
CA ARG A 79 16.46 5.16 17.25
C ARG A 79 17.04 6.03 16.14
N ASP A 80 16.28 6.97 15.58
CA ASP A 80 16.73 7.77 14.42
C ASP A 80 17.60 8.97 14.84
N HIS A 81 17.63 9.31 16.13
CA HIS A 81 18.51 10.36 16.67
C HIS A 81 19.97 9.93 16.83
N LEU A 82 20.27 8.63 16.73
CA LEU A 82 21.63 8.10 16.91
C LEU A 82 22.43 7.95 15.61
N THR A 83 21.82 8.16 14.44
CA THR A 83 22.51 8.01 13.14
C THR A 83 22.80 9.34 12.43
N ASN A 84 22.37 10.47 12.98
CA ASN A 84 22.62 11.80 12.41
C ASN A 84 23.53 12.63 13.32
N ASN A 85 24.75 12.14 13.57
CA ASN A 85 25.81 12.97 14.11
C ASN A 85 26.98 12.94 13.11
N PRO A 86 27.21 14.00 12.33
CA PRO A 86 28.39 14.09 11.50
C PRO A 86 29.60 14.37 12.41
N THR A 87 30.59 13.48 12.38
CA THR A 87 31.97 13.80 12.79
C THR A 87 32.58 14.84 11.87
#